data_AF-A0A6G9Z243-F1
#
_entry.id   AF-A0A6G9Z243-F1
#
_cell.length_a   1.000
_cell.length_b   1.000
_cell.length_c   1.000
_cell.angle_alpha   90.00
_cell.angle_beta   90.00
_cell.angle_gamma   90.00
#
_symmetry.space_group_name_H-M   'P 1'
#
loop_
_entity.id
_entity.type
_entity.pdbx_description
1 polymer ?
#
loop_
_entity_poly.entity_id
_entity_poly.type
_entity_poly.pdbx_seq_one_letter_code
_entity_poly.pdbx_strand_id
1 'polypeptide(L)'
;MTDTVKFRLIGERQNVKAMITALDPVLDFVTDWRIFPQRNGIGVSAYLEARPRHVAGGSKTPPVQELSTAEQQAGDDRRNAEE
;
A
#
# COMPACT_ATOMS: atom_id res chain seq x y z
N MET A 1 7.66 -26.74 -13.28
CA MET A 1 7.67 -25.37 -13.79
C MET A 1 7.71 -24.47 -12.58
N THR A 2 8.68 -23.57 -12.48
CA THR A 2 8.87 -22.75 -11.28
C THR A 2 8.16 -21.42 -11.53
N ASP A 3 6.95 -21.26 -10.99
CA ASP A 3 6.10 -20.08 -11.19
C ASP A 3 6.60 -18.84 -10.40
N THR A 4 7.91 -18.63 -10.35
CA THR A 4 8.56 -17.54 -9.62
C THR A 4 8.95 -16.41 -10.56
N VAL A 5 8.79 -15.18 -10.08
CA VAL A 5 9.17 -13.95 -10.78
C VAL A 5 10.31 -13.29 -10.01
N LYS A 6 11.31 -12.81 -10.77
CA LYS A 6 12.42 -12.02 -10.24
C LYS A 6 12.18 -10.55 -10.51
N PHE A 7 12.28 -9.72 -9.48
CA PHE A 7 12.14 -8.28 -9.64
C PHE A 7 13.11 -7.52 -8.74
N ARG A 8 13.36 -6.26 -9.11
CA ARG A 8 14.28 -5.36 -8.43
C ARG A 8 13.51 -4.13 -7.94
N LEU A 9 13.56 -3.89 -6.64
CA LEU A 9 13.03 -2.67 -6.03
C LEU A 9 14.16 -1.67 -5.85
N ILE A 10 13.96 -0.44 -6.29
CA ILE A 10 14.92 0.66 -6.21
C ILE A 10 14.26 1.84 -5.50
N GLY A 11 14.95 2.40 -4.51
CA GLY A 11 14.48 3.59 -3.81
C GLY A 11 15.28 3.85 -2.55
N GLU A 12 14.78 4.72 -1.68
CA GLU A 12 15.34 4.88 -0.35
C GLU A 12 15.19 3.61 0.48
N ARG A 13 16.14 3.37 1.40
CA ARG A 13 16.15 2.16 2.24
C ARG A 13 14.83 1.94 2.99
N GLN A 14 14.25 3.01 3.52
CA GLN A 14 12.98 2.97 4.26
C GLN A 14 11.80 2.60 3.35
N ASN A 15 11.73 3.19 2.16
CA ASN A 15 10.67 2.93 1.19
C ASN A 15 10.74 1.51 0.61
N VAL A 16 11.96 1.03 0.34
CA VAL A 16 12.16 -0.35 -0.13
C VAL A 16 11.73 -1.36 0.94
N LYS A 17 12.08 -1.13 2.21
CA LYS A 17 11.61 -1.99 3.32
C LYS A 17 10.09 -1.96 3.45
N ALA A 18 9.49 -0.77 3.45
CA ALA A 18 8.04 -0.60 3.56
C ALA A 18 7.30 -1.33 2.42
N MET A 19 7.80 -1.22 1.19
CA MET A 19 7.24 -1.92 0.03
C MET A 19 7.32 -3.45 0.19
N ILE A 20 8.47 -3.99 0.62
CA ILE A 20 8.63 -5.43 0.82
C ILE A 20 7.67 -5.93 1.92
N THR A 21 7.54 -5.20 3.03
CA THR A 21 6.58 -5.52 4.10
C THR A 21 5.13 -5.48 3.60
N ALA A 22 4.77 -4.53 2.75
CA ALA A 22 3.43 -4.46 2.15
C ALA A 22 3.13 -5.63 1.19
N LEU A 23 4.17 -6.21 0.57
CA LEU A 23 4.06 -7.32 -0.37
C LEU A 23 4.05 -8.70 0.31
N ASP A 24 4.60 -8.82 1.52
CA ASP A 24 4.65 -10.06 2.32
C ASP A 24 3.33 -10.85 2.45
N PRO A 25 2.15 -10.22 2.61
CA PRO A 25 0.89 -10.97 2.64
C PRO A 25 0.45 -11.50 1.27
N VAL A 26 0.92 -10.88 0.17
CA VAL A 26 0.48 -11.16 -1.21
C VAL A 26 1.44 -12.09 -1.95
N LEU A 27 2.72 -12.06 -1.59
CA LEU A 27 3.78 -12.81 -2.26
C LEU A 27 4.43 -13.81 -1.31
N ASP A 28 4.70 -15.01 -1.82
CA ASP A 28 5.63 -15.94 -1.17
C ASP A 28 7.04 -15.64 -1.67
N PHE A 29 7.88 -15.07 -0.81
CA PHE A 29 9.30 -14.87 -1.09
C PHE A 29 10.05 -16.20 -1.01
N VAL A 30 10.69 -16.58 -2.11
CA VAL A 30 11.38 -17.88 -2.25
C VAL A 30 12.83 -17.80 -1.78
N THR A 31 13.43 -16.61 -1.85
CA THR A 31 14.82 -16.37 -1.47
C THR A 31 14.88 -15.21 -0.48
N ASP A 32 15.75 -15.31 0.52
CA ASP A 32 16.10 -14.19 1.40
C ASP A 32 16.55 -12.99 0.58
N TRP A 33 15.75 -11.92 0.61
CA TRP A 33 16.06 -10.69 -0.09
C TRP A 33 17.15 -9.92 0.66
N ARG A 34 18.05 -9.29 -0.10
CA ARG A 34 19.12 -8.43 0.44
C ARG A 34 19.10 -7.06 -0.19
N ILE A 35 19.42 -6.06 0.64
CA ILE A 35 19.52 -4.66 0.23
C ILE A 35 20.97 -4.33 -0.07
N PHE A 36 21.22 -3.88 -1.30
CA PHE A 36 22.53 -3.43 -1.76
C PHE A 36 22.53 -1.90 -1.93
N PRO A 37 23.54 -1.17 -1.43
CA PRO A 37 23.69 0.25 -1.72
C PRO A 37 23.95 0.45 -3.22
N GLN A 38 23.42 1.52 -3.80
CA GLN A 38 23.70 1.84 -5.19
C GLN A 38 25.05 2.54 -5.35
N ARG A 39 25.72 2.27 -6.48
CA ARG A 39 27.08 2.78 -6.77
C ARG A 39 27.15 4.30 -6.92
N ASN A 40 26.02 4.95 -7.23
CA ASN A 40 25.87 6.41 -7.33
C ASN A 40 25.51 7.07 -5.98
N GLY A 41 25.44 6.31 -4.88
CA GLY A 41 25.16 6.82 -3.54
C GLY A 41 23.69 7.18 -3.27
N ILE A 42 22.80 7.08 -4.26
CA ILE A 42 21.39 7.44 -4.11
C ILE A 42 20.56 6.17 -3.95
N GLY A 43 20.11 5.93 -2.72
CA GLY A 43 19.21 4.84 -2.39
C GLY A 43 19.86 3.46 -2.42
N VAL A 44 19.01 2.45 -2.52
CA VAL A 44 19.38 1.04 -2.45
C VAL A 44 18.65 0.25 -3.54
N SER A 45 19.11 -0.97 -3.78
CA SER A 45 18.36 -1.95 -4.56
C SER A 45 18.18 -3.24 -3.79
N ALA A 46 16.97 -3.79 -3.81
CA ALA A 46 16.65 -5.12 -3.30
C ALA A 46 16.29 -6.04 -4.47
N TYR A 47 16.88 -7.23 -4.49
CA TYR A 47 16.55 -8.28 -5.44
C TYR A 47 15.66 -9.30 -4.75
N LEU A 48 14.51 -9.58 -5.36
CA LEU A 48 13.52 -10.50 -4.81
C LEU A 48 13.16 -11.54 -5.86
N GLU A 49 12.96 -12.76 -5.39
CA GLU A 49 12.33 -13.84 -6.14
C GLU A 49 11.09 -14.27 -5.37
N ALA A 50 9.93 -14.14 -6.00
CA ALA A 50 8.66 -14.43 -5.35
C ALA A 50 7.64 -15.01 -6.31
N ARG A 51 6.62 -15.66 -5.77
CA ARG A 51 5.44 -16.09 -6.52
C ARG A 51 4.17 -15.53 -5.87
N PRO A 52 3.09 -15.32 -6.63
CA PRO A 52 1.81 -14.94 -6.03
C PRO A 52 1.38 -15.99 -5.01
N ARG A 53 1.06 -15.55 -3.79
CA ARG A 53 0.37 -16.42 -2.84
C ARG A 53 -1.05 -16.61 -3.37
N HIS A 54 -1.48 -17.87 -3.53
CA HIS A 54 -2.81 -18.17 -4.00
C HIS A 54 -3.81 -17.69 -2.95
N VAL A 55 -4.49 -16.57 -3.21
CA VAL A 55 -5.49 -16.02 -2.30
C VAL A 55 -6.74 -16.89 -2.41
N ALA A 56 -6.82 -17.95 -1.59
CA ALA A 56 -8.03 -18.74 -1.46
C ALA A 56 -9.09 -17.90 -0.72
N GLY A 57 -9.82 -17.06 -1.45
CA GLY A 57 -10.91 -16.28 -0.88
C GLY A 57 -11.20 -15.01 -1.67
N GLY A 58 -12.22 -15.06 -2.52
CA GLY A 58 -12.89 -13.86 -2.98
C GLY A 58 -13.43 -13.03 -1.80
N SER A 59 -13.64 -11.74 -2.07
CA SER A 59 -14.23 -10.73 -1.18
C SER A 59 -13.27 -10.07 -0.19
N LYS A 60 -12.59 -9.02 -0.65
CA LYS A 60 -12.49 -7.80 0.14
C LYS A 60 -12.36 -6.59 -0.78
N THR A 61 -13.51 -6.04 -1.15
CA THR A 61 -13.64 -4.62 -1.48
C THR A 61 -12.81 -3.84 -0.45
N PRO A 62 -11.89 -2.94 -0.83
CA PRO A 62 -11.26 -2.06 0.16
C PRO A 62 -12.37 -1.30 0.89
N PRO A 63 -12.25 -1.03 2.20
CA PRO A 63 -13.23 -0.19 2.87
C PRO A 63 -13.21 1.16 2.17
N VAL A 64 -14.30 1.47 1.46
CA VAL A 64 -14.62 2.84 1.08
C VAL A 64 -14.74 3.57 2.41
N GLN A 65 -13.81 4.47 2.70
CA GLN A 65 -13.97 5.42 3.79
C GLN A 65 -15.22 6.23 3.45
N GLU A 66 -16.35 5.87 4.05
CA GLU A 66 -17.51 6.74 4.11
C GLU A 66 -17.04 8.02 4.82
N LEU A 67 -16.75 9.04 4.01
CA LEU A 67 -16.66 10.42 4.47
C LEU A 67 -18.01 10.74 5.11
N SER A 68 -18.09 10.60 6.43
CA SER A 68 -19.14 11.17 7.24
C SER A 68 -19.00 12.69 7.18
N THR A 69 -19.58 13.31 6.15
CA THR A 69 -19.87 14.75 6.18
C THR A 69 -21.11 14.93 7.04
N ALA A 70 -20.89 15.11 8.34
CA ALA A 70 -21.89 15.62 9.24
C ALA A 70 -22.14 17.10 8.91
N GLU A 71 -23.07 17.37 8.00
CA GLU A 71 -23.69 18.68 7.83
C GLU A 71 -25.20 18.51 7.70
N GLN A 72 -25.86 18.22 8.82
CA GLN A 72 -27.23 18.64 9.03
C GLN A 72 -27.33 19.25 10.42
N GLN A 73 -27.97 20.42 10.46
CA GLN A 73 -28.67 21.00 11.61
C GLN A 73 -27.92 22.08 12.42
N ALA A 74 -27.78 23.27 11.83
CA ALA A 74 -27.86 24.52 12.56
C ALA A 74 -28.42 25.61 11.63
N GLY A 75 -29.66 26.06 11.86
CA GLY A 75 -30.22 27.21 11.15
C GLY A 75 -31.73 27.27 10.94
N ASP A 76 -32.53 26.49 11.67
CA ASP A 76 -33.96 26.77 11.86
C ASP A 76 -34.10 27.63 13.13
N ASP A 77 -33.73 28.92 13.05
CA ASP A 77 -34.22 30.00 13.91
C ASP A 77 -33.65 31.33 13.39
N ARG A 78 -34.51 32.33 13.18
CA ARG A 78 -34.26 33.71 12.66
C ARG A 78 -34.47 33.93 11.16
N ARG A 79 -35.75 34.03 10.73
CA ARG A 79 -36.27 35.22 10.01
C ARG A 79 -37.76 35.40 10.30
N ASN A 80 -38.04 36.02 11.42
CA ASN A 80 -39.23 36.85 11.57
C ASN A 80 -38.73 38.24 11.98
N ALA A 81 -38.72 39.19 11.05
CA ALA A 81 -38.74 40.65 11.26
C ALA A 81 -38.29 41.39 9.98
N GLU A 82 -39.13 42.35 9.52
CA GLU A 82 -38.82 43.51 8.65
C GLU A 82 -38.56 43.14 7.17
N GLU A 83 -39.30 43.60 6.15
CA GLU A 83 -40.16 44.78 5.87
C GLU A 83 -41.26 44.40 4.85
#